data_AF-A0A940Q3B3-F1
#
_entry.id   AF-A0A940Q3B3-F1
#
_cell.length_a   1.000
_cell.length_b   1.000
_cell.length_c   1.000
_cell.angle_alpha   90.00
_cell.angle_beta   90.00
_cell.angle_gamma   90.00
#
_symmetry.space_group_name_H-M   'P 1'
#
loop_
_entity.id
_entity.type
_entity.pdbx_description
1 polymer ?
#
loop_
_entity_poly.entity_id
_entity_poly.type
_entity_poly.pdbx_seq_one_letter_code
_entity_poly.pdbx_strand_id
1 'polypeptide(L)'
;MENPVDRWGQEWRRFMTENYPEEIPSLQGRLKWELIPRQIAKECWQMWELLRKQYAAENPRPTTFTEIAEWEKTRAFIVEHEIMEQLVLQYRA
;
A
#
# COMPACT_ATOMS: atom_id res chain seq x y z
N MET A 1 -4.37 -22.30 0.73
CA MET A 1 -4.40 -20.82 0.67
C MET A 1 -3.22 -20.33 1.47
N GLU A 2 -2.09 -20.01 0.82
CA GLU A 2 -0.79 -19.81 1.48
C GLU A 2 -0.12 -18.47 1.19
N ASN A 3 -0.87 -17.46 0.72
CA ASN A 3 -0.29 -16.13 0.58
C ASN A 3 -0.61 -15.31 1.84
N PRO A 4 0.39 -15.01 2.70
CA PRO A 4 0.19 -14.10 3.82
C PRO A 4 -0.25 -12.73 3.30
N VAL A 5 -1.16 -12.09 4.04
CA VAL A 5 -1.55 -10.70 3.80
C VAL A 5 -0.28 -9.84 3.90
N ASP A 6 0.01 -9.08 2.84
CA ASP A 6 1.21 -8.26 2.74
C ASP A 6 1.17 -7.05 3.69
N ARG A 7 2.24 -6.25 3.71
CA ARG A 7 2.32 -5.04 4.54
C ARG A 7 1.08 -4.15 4.37
N TRP A 8 0.64 -3.90 3.15
CA TRP A 8 -0.46 -2.97 2.86
C TRP A 8 -1.82 -3.50 3.32
N GLY A 9 -2.08 -4.80 3.15
CA GLY A 9 -3.28 -5.41 3.70
C GLY A 9 -3.31 -5.40 5.24
N GLN A 10 -2.14 -5.47 5.89
CA GLN A 10 -2.04 -5.31 7.35
C GLN A 10 -2.26 -3.87 7.79
N GLU A 11 -1.70 -2.88 7.08
CA GLU A 11 -1.96 -1.46 7.34
C GLU A 11 -3.45 -1.13 7.19
N TRP A 12 -4.14 -1.69 6.20
CA TRP A 12 -5.60 -1.56 6.10
C TRP A 12 -6.32 -2.13 7.32
N ARG A 13 -5.95 -3.35 7.75
CA ARG A 13 -6.56 -3.98 8.94
C ARG A 13 -6.38 -3.13 10.18
N ARG A 14 -5.15 -2.61 10.37
CA ARG A 14 -4.82 -1.70 11.46
C ARG A 14 -5.66 -0.43 11.39
N PHE A 15 -5.72 0.21 10.22
CA PHE A 15 -6.54 1.39 9.98
C PHE A 15 -8.01 1.16 10.32
N MET A 16 -8.62 0.07 9.84
CA MET A 16 -10.01 -0.28 10.15
C MET A 16 -10.23 -0.56 11.63
N THR A 17 -9.28 -1.24 12.29
CA THR A 17 -9.36 -1.55 13.72
C THR A 17 -9.29 -0.30 14.59
N GLU A 18 -8.42 0.64 14.24
CA GLU A 18 -8.21 1.88 14.98
C GLU A 18 -9.33 2.91 14.74
N ASN A 19 -9.92 2.94 13.54
CA ASN A 19 -10.81 4.03 13.14
C ASN A 19 -12.28 3.62 12.93
N TYR A 20 -12.57 2.35 12.61
CA TYR A 20 -13.92 1.84 12.29
C TYR A 20 -14.19 0.44 12.88
N PRO A 21 -13.93 0.20 14.18
CA PRO A 21 -14.10 -1.11 14.79
C PRO A 21 -15.54 -1.66 14.69
N GLU A 22 -16.54 -0.78 14.65
CA GLU A 22 -17.95 -1.10 14.52
C GLU A 22 -18.34 -1.67 13.14
N GLU A 23 -17.55 -1.39 12.10
CA GLU A 23 -17.80 -1.92 10.75
C GLU A 23 -17.26 -3.35 10.59
N ILE A 24 -16.29 -3.75 11.43
CA ILE A 24 -15.59 -5.04 11.33
C ILE A 24 -16.54 -6.25 11.38
N PRO A 25 -17.52 -6.35 12.31
CA PRO A 25 -18.44 -7.47 12.34
C PRO A 25 -19.23 -7.65 11.04
N SER A 26 -19.64 -6.54 10.40
CA SER A 26 -20.33 -6.56 9.10
C SER A 26 -19.44 -7.08 7.99
N LEU A 27 -18.17 -6.64 7.97
CA LEU A 27 -17.17 -7.11 7.00
C LEU A 27 -16.83 -8.59 7.19
N GLN A 28 -16.75 -9.06 8.43
CA GLN A 28 -16.55 -10.47 8.74
C GLN A 28 -17.74 -11.33 8.28
N GLY A 29 -18.97 -10.88 8.56
CA GLY A 29 -20.19 -11.56 8.12
C GLY A 29 -20.30 -11.70 6.60
N ARG A 30 -19.63 -10.84 5.83
CA ARG A 30 -19.58 -10.85 4.36
C ARG A 30 -18.28 -11.42 3.79
N LEU A 31 -17.41 -12.01 4.62
CA LEU A 31 -16.04 -12.46 4.27
C LEU A 31 -15.12 -11.35 3.69
N LYS A 32 -15.56 -10.09 3.70
CA LYS A 32 -14.80 -8.94 3.20
C LYS A 32 -13.56 -8.66 4.05
N TRP A 33 -13.60 -8.94 5.36
CA TRP A 33 -12.46 -8.77 6.28
C TRP A 33 -11.22 -9.59 5.88
N GLU A 34 -11.45 -10.71 5.19
CA GLU A 34 -10.41 -11.56 4.65
C GLU A 34 -10.07 -11.17 3.20
N LEU A 35 -11.07 -10.89 2.37
CA LEU A 35 -10.86 -10.65 0.95
C LEU A 35 -10.23 -9.28 0.63
N ILE A 36 -10.69 -8.21 1.30
CA ILE A 36 -10.22 -6.84 1.02
C ILE A 36 -8.70 -6.69 1.19
N PRO A 37 -8.07 -7.14 2.30
CA PRO A 37 -6.61 -7.04 2.46
C PRO A 37 -5.82 -7.71 1.33
N ARG A 38 -6.34 -8.81 0.78
CA ARG A 38 -5.69 -9.54 -0.32
C ARG A 38 -5.84 -8.81 -1.65
N GLN A 39 -6.98 -8.15 -1.86
CA GLN A 39 -7.18 -7.28 -3.01
C GLN A 39 -6.26 -6.06 -2.95
N ILE A 40 -6.22 -5.39 -1.79
CA ILE A 40 -5.31 -4.27 -1.53
C ILE A 40 -3.87 -4.67 -1.80
N ALA A 41 -3.41 -5.83 -1.30
CA ALA A 41 -2.06 -6.33 -1.55
C ALA A 41 -1.71 -6.38 -3.05
N LYS A 42 -2.62 -6.91 -3.86
CA LYS A 42 -2.44 -7.03 -5.32
C LYS A 42 -2.39 -5.66 -5.99
N GLU A 43 -3.33 -4.78 -5.67
CA GLU A 43 -3.44 -3.46 -6.29
C GLU A 43 -2.29 -2.54 -5.88
N CYS A 44 -1.92 -2.54 -4.60
CA CYS A 44 -0.78 -1.79 -4.08
C CYS A 44 0.53 -2.21 -4.75
N TRP A 45 0.72 -3.51 -5.00
CA TRP A 45 1.90 -3.98 -5.73
C TRP A 45 1.93 -3.47 -7.18
N GLN A 46 0.79 -3.52 -7.88
CA GLN A 46 0.69 -3.02 -9.24
C GLN A 46 0.95 -1.51 -9.32
N MET A 47 0.41 -0.75 -8.37
CA MET A 47 0.61 0.70 -8.33
C MET A 47 2.04 1.06 -7.91
N TRP A 48 2.63 0.34 -6.95
CA TRP A 48 4.05 0.48 -6.60
C TRP A 48 4.97 0.29 -7.80
N GLU A 49 4.71 -0.75 -8.61
CA GLU A 49 5.49 -1.05 -9.81
C GLU A 49 5.36 0.05 -10.88
N LEU A 50 4.19 0.65 -11.01
CA LEU A 50 3.93 1.76 -11.92
C LEU A 50 4.63 3.04 -11.44
N LEU A 51 4.36 3.48 -10.22
CA LEU A 51 4.85 4.74 -9.66
C LEU A 51 6.37 4.74 -9.56
N ARG A 52 7.00 3.62 -9.18
CA ARG A 52 8.47 3.55 -9.12
C ARG A 52 9.12 3.73 -10.50
N LYS A 53 8.46 3.28 -11.57
CA LYS A 53 8.94 3.45 -12.96
C LYS A 53 8.74 4.88 -13.43
N GLN A 54 7.58 5.46 -13.15
CA GLN A 54 7.29 6.87 -13.46
C GLN A 54 8.28 7.80 -12.76
N TYR A 55 8.47 7.63 -11.45
CA TYR A 55 9.44 8.41 -10.69
C TYR A 55 10.85 8.28 -11.28
N ALA A 56 11.29 7.09 -11.66
CA ALA A 56 12.61 6.88 -12.24
C ALA A 56 12.77 7.45 -13.67
N ALA A 57 11.68 7.56 -14.42
CA ALA A 57 11.66 8.20 -15.73
C ALA A 57 11.79 9.73 -15.62
N GLU A 58 11.11 10.33 -14.64
CA GLU A 58 11.14 11.78 -14.39
C GLU A 58 12.38 12.22 -13.59
N ASN A 59 12.88 11.35 -12.73
CA ASN A 59 14.01 11.60 -11.83
C ASN A 59 15.07 10.50 -12.06
N PRO A 60 15.96 10.67 -13.05
CA PRO A 60 17.01 9.69 -13.34
C PRO A 60 17.82 9.35 -12.09
N ARG A 61 18.08 8.05 -11.88
CA ARG A 61 18.81 7.60 -10.69
C ARG A 61 20.27 8.10 -10.73
N PRO A 62 20.76 8.75 -9.66
CA PRO A 62 22.14 9.20 -9.59
C PRO A 62 23.13 8.03 -9.44
N THR A 63 24.43 8.34 -9.50
CA THR A 63 25.50 7.32 -9.50
C THR A 63 26.30 7.27 -8.20
N THR A 64 26.31 8.35 -7.40
CA THR A 64 27.04 8.35 -6.13
C THR A 64 26.19 7.72 -5.02
N PHE A 65 26.85 7.05 -4.07
CA PHE A 65 26.15 6.32 -3.01
C PHE A 65 25.20 7.21 -2.19
N THR A 66 25.66 8.40 -1.78
CA THR A 66 24.86 9.32 -0.95
C THR A 66 23.62 9.81 -1.70
N GLU A 67 23.78 10.22 -2.96
CA GLU A 67 22.67 10.69 -3.78
C GLU A 67 21.69 9.55 -4.09
N ILE A 68 22.19 8.31 -4.28
CA ILE A 68 21.34 7.13 -4.44
C ILE A 68 20.48 6.91 -3.19
N ALA A 69 21.07 7.00 -1.99
CA ALA A 69 20.34 6.79 -0.75
C ALA A 69 19.23 7.84 -0.56
N GLU A 70 19.52 9.11 -0.83
CA GLU A 70 18.52 10.19 -0.78
C GLU A 70 17.43 10.01 -1.83
N TRP A 71 17.81 9.65 -3.06
CA TRP A 71 16.89 9.39 -4.15
C TRP A 71 15.95 8.22 -3.85
N GLU A 72 16.46 7.12 -3.30
CA GLU A 72 15.68 5.95 -2.93
C GLU A 72 14.71 6.25 -1.79
N LYS A 73 15.15 7.04 -0.80
CA LYS A 73 14.30 7.50 0.30
C LYS A 73 13.15 8.37 -0.20
N THR A 74 13.44 9.35 -1.04
CA THR A 74 12.42 10.27 -1.61
C THR A 74 11.43 9.50 -2.48
N ARG A 75 11.92 8.61 -3.36
CA ARG A 75 11.07 7.73 -4.16
C ARG A 75 10.15 6.89 -3.28
N ALA A 76 10.71 6.22 -2.27
CA ALA A 76 9.93 5.36 -1.39
C ALA A 76 8.84 6.17 -0.67
N PHE A 77 9.18 7.35 -0.14
CA PHE A 77 8.22 8.23 0.52
C PHE A 77 7.05 8.63 -0.40
N ILE A 78 7.34 9.08 -1.62
CA ILE A 78 6.30 9.49 -2.59
C ILE A 78 5.42 8.31 -2.98
N VAL A 79 6.04 7.18 -3.33
CA VAL A 79 5.31 5.98 -3.77
C VAL A 79 4.45 5.41 -2.64
N GLU A 80 4.98 5.31 -1.43
CA GLU A 80 4.24 4.78 -0.27
C GLU A 80 3.08 5.70 0.14
N HIS A 81 3.28 7.02 0.10
CA HIS A 81 2.23 7.99 0.37
C HIS A 81 1.04 7.84 -0.59
N GLU A 82 1.30 7.80 -1.90
CA GLU A 82 0.26 7.67 -2.91
C GLU A 82 -0.50 6.34 -2.77
N ILE A 83 0.20 5.24 -2.48
CA ILE A 83 -0.41 3.93 -2.25
C ILE A 83 -1.35 3.95 -1.04
N MET A 84 -0.92 4.58 0.05
CA MET A 84 -1.75 4.70 1.24
C MET A 84 -3.02 5.50 0.95
N GLU A 85 -2.91 6.65 0.31
CA GLU A 85 -4.04 7.54 0.08
C GLU A 85 -5.06 6.99 -0.93
N GLN A 86 -4.60 6.42 -2.04
CA GLN A 86 -5.47 6.02 -3.16
C GLN A 86 -6.04 4.60 -2.99
N LEU A 87 -5.32 3.71 -2.29
CA LEU A 87 -5.74 2.31 -2.17
C LEU A 87 -6.04 1.97 -0.71
N VAL A 88 -5.06 2.04 0.18
CA VAL A 88 -5.23 1.51 1.54
C VAL A 88 -6.33 2.24 2.29
N LEU A 89 -6.41 3.57 2.23
CA LEU A 89 -7.38 4.33 3.01
C LEU A 89 -8.78 4.45 2.37
N GLN A 90 -8.94 4.05 1.10
CA GLN A 90 -10.19 4.18 0.34
C GLN A 90 -11.14 2.99 0.50
N TYR A 91 -10.64 1.79 0.81
CA TYR A 91 -11.48 0.61 0.98
C TYR A 91 -12.27 0.67 2.30
N ARG A 92 -13.37 1.43 2.31
CA ARG A 92 -14.35 1.50 3.39
C ARG A 92 -15.71 1.10 2.83
N ALA A 93 -16.08 -0.16 3.08
CA ALA A 93 -17.38 -0.80 2.84
C ALA A 93 -17.97 -0.82 1.41
#